data_AF-K0IAI9-F1
#
_entry.id   AF-K0IAI9-F1
#
_cell.length_a   1.000
_cell.length_b   1.000
_cell.length_c   1.000
_cell.angle_alpha   90.00
_cell.angle_beta   90.00
_cell.angle_gamma   90.00
#
_symmetry.space_group_name_H-M   'P 1'
#
loop_
_entity.id
_entity.type
_entity.pdbx_description
1 polymer ?
#
loop_
_entity_poly.entity_id
_entity_poly.type
_entity_poly.pdbx_seq_one_letter_code
_entity_poly.pdbx_strand_id
1 'polypeptide(L)'
;MSDGPTILWEQLKGKRVKTNDGKDLGEIKEVTQDYIRLEKGVVDKDKFWIPKYVADAYDGKVLWLLVSSDDIAKGYSYTTQPAREQYMREFETFRSTPYGQKATYLPDFEQNIRVTEERAGAQGAGYKNIRDLD
;
A
#
# COMPACT_ATOMS: atom_id res chain seq x y z
N MET A 1 13.17 12.22 -17.19
CA MET A 1 12.16 12.46 -16.14
C MET A 1 12.63 11.68 -14.94
N SER A 2 13.10 12.34 -13.90
CA SER A 2 13.53 11.65 -12.68
C SER A 2 12.26 11.15 -11.98
N ASP A 3 12.05 9.83 -12.01
CA ASP A 3 11.12 9.17 -11.09
C ASP A 3 11.46 9.70 -9.69
N GLY A 4 10.46 10.23 -8.97
CA GLY A 4 10.67 10.91 -7.69
C GLY A 4 11.39 10.02 -6.67
N PRO A 5 11.75 10.55 -5.48
CA PRO A 5 12.49 9.78 -4.49
C PRO A 5 11.79 8.46 -4.17
N THR A 6 12.58 7.40 -4.04
CA THR A 6 12.10 6.06 -3.68
C THR A 6 12.78 5.56 -2.41
N ILE A 7 12.17 4.55 -1.80
CA ILE A 7 12.72 3.85 -0.63
C ILE A 7 12.57 2.34 -0.82
N LEU A 8 13.53 1.58 -0.31
CA LEU A 8 13.47 0.12 -0.33
C LEU A 8 12.32 -0.36 0.57
N TRP A 9 11.52 -1.31 0.07
CA TRP A 9 10.46 -1.93 0.87
C TRP A 9 10.96 -2.46 2.23
N GLU A 10 12.16 -3.04 2.24
CA GLU A 10 12.80 -3.56 3.44
C GLU A 10 12.98 -2.51 4.55
N GLN A 11 13.18 -1.24 4.17
CA GLN A 11 13.32 -0.12 5.12
C GLN A 11 11.98 0.31 5.74
N LEU A 12 10.85 -0.22 5.23
CA LEU A 12 9.52 0.04 5.77
C LEU A 12 9.10 -0.95 6.87
N LYS A 13 9.93 -1.94 7.21
CA LYS A 13 9.68 -2.81 8.37
C LYS A 13 9.50 -1.95 9.65
N GLY A 14 8.44 -2.22 10.40
CA GLY A 14 8.02 -1.48 11.58
C GLY A 14 7.24 -0.19 11.29
N LYS A 15 7.07 0.23 10.03
CA LYS A 15 6.24 1.39 9.68
C LYS A 15 4.77 1.01 9.62
N ARG A 16 3.91 2.00 9.84
CA ARG A 16 2.45 1.84 9.80
C ARG A 16 1.92 1.84 8.38
N VAL A 17 0.81 1.13 8.19
CA VAL A 17 0.07 1.09 6.92
C VAL A 17 -1.34 1.63 7.13
N LYS A 18 -1.79 2.50 6.22
CA LYS A 18 -3.15 3.02 6.19
C LYS A 18 -3.79 2.88 4.82
N THR A 19 -5.08 2.62 4.81
CA THR A 19 -5.92 2.61 3.60
C THR A 19 -6.25 4.02 3.11
N ASN A 20 -6.78 4.11 1.89
CA ASN A 20 -7.19 5.36 1.25
C ASN A 20 -8.40 6.06 1.93
N ASP A 21 -8.97 5.46 2.97
CA ASP A 21 -10.04 6.02 3.79
C ASP A 21 -9.53 6.37 5.21
N GLY A 22 -8.21 6.26 5.42
CA GLY A 22 -7.53 6.66 6.65
C GLY A 22 -7.53 5.59 7.76
N LYS A 23 -8.04 4.38 7.52
CA LYS A 23 -8.04 3.32 8.53
C LYS A 23 -6.64 2.73 8.71
N ASP A 24 -6.29 2.49 9.97
CA ASP A 24 -5.02 1.89 10.39
C ASP A 24 -5.09 0.36 10.27
N LEU A 25 -4.17 -0.21 9.50
CA LEU A 25 -4.03 -1.66 9.28
C LEU A 25 -2.94 -2.29 10.14
N GLY A 26 -2.21 -1.52 10.93
CA GLY A 26 -1.10 -1.99 11.76
C GLY A 26 0.27 -1.74 11.14
N GLU A 27 1.23 -2.57 11.53
CA GLU A 27 2.65 -2.39 11.21
C GLU A 27 3.17 -3.48 10.29
N ILE A 28 4.09 -3.09 9.39
CA ILE A 28 4.80 -4.03 8.52
C ILE A 28 5.76 -4.86 9.39
N LYS A 29 5.54 -6.16 9.47
CA LYS A 29 6.44 -7.09 10.16
C LYS A 29 7.35 -7.85 9.21
N GLU A 30 6.91 -8.04 7.99
CA GLU A 30 7.63 -8.81 6.99
C GLU A 30 7.41 -8.20 5.61
N VAL A 31 8.44 -8.32 4.79
CA VAL A 31 8.45 -7.89 3.40
C VAL A 31 8.98 -9.08 2.62
N THR A 32 8.25 -9.49 1.59
CA THR A 32 8.69 -10.52 0.64
C THR A 32 8.72 -9.91 -0.76
N GLN A 33 8.94 -10.70 -1.80
CA GLN A 33 8.98 -10.18 -3.17
C GLN A 33 7.68 -9.45 -3.54
N ASP A 34 6.53 -10.08 -3.29
CA ASP A 34 5.23 -9.64 -3.81
C ASP A 34 4.32 -9.03 -2.73
N TYR A 35 4.57 -9.33 -1.45
CA TYR A 35 3.67 -8.98 -0.34
C TYR A 35 4.39 -8.29 0.82
N ILE A 36 3.59 -7.64 1.67
CA ILE A 36 3.96 -7.24 3.02
C ILE A 36 3.04 -7.95 4.02
N ARG A 37 3.59 -8.43 5.15
CA ARG A 37 2.78 -8.96 6.25
C ARG A 37 2.57 -7.90 7.31
N LEU A 38 1.32 -7.67 7.65
CA LEU A 38 0.94 -6.73 8.70
C LEU A 38 0.59 -7.46 9.99
N GLU A 39 0.87 -6.81 11.11
CA GLU A 39 0.33 -7.17 12.43
C GLU A 39 -0.43 -5.99 13.02
N LYS A 40 -1.64 -6.25 13.50
CA LYS A 40 -2.49 -5.28 14.20
C LYS A 40 -2.89 -5.82 15.57
N GLY A 41 -2.85 -4.95 16.59
CA GLY A 41 -3.17 -5.32 17.97
C GLY A 41 -1.94 -5.76 18.78
N VAL A 42 -2.13 -5.95 20.08
CA VAL A 42 -1.05 -6.27 21.05
C VAL A 42 -1.22 -7.65 21.70
N VAL A 43 -2.48 -8.06 21.95
CA VAL A 43 -2.81 -9.30 22.67
C VAL A 43 -3.19 -10.42 21.69
N ASP A 44 -4.29 -10.24 20.95
CA ASP A 44 -4.67 -11.11 19.83
C ASP A 44 -4.34 -10.41 18.52
N LYS A 45 -3.16 -10.71 17.99
CA LYS A 45 -2.64 -10.04 16.80
C LYS A 45 -3.29 -10.59 15.54
N ASP A 46 -4.05 -9.74 14.86
CA ASP A 46 -4.48 -10.01 13.49
C ASP A 46 -3.26 -9.99 12.58
N LYS A 47 -3.09 -11.05 11.80
CA LYS A 47 -1.98 -11.24 10.85
C LYS A 47 -2.55 -11.43 9.46
N PHE A 48 -2.16 -10.57 8.54
CA PHE A 48 -2.58 -10.69 7.15
C PHE A 48 -1.53 -10.17 6.18
N TRP A 49 -1.50 -10.78 5.01
CA TRP A 49 -0.64 -10.41 3.89
C TRP A 49 -1.38 -9.45 2.97
N ILE A 50 -0.71 -8.37 2.58
CA ILE A 50 -1.19 -7.35 1.65
C ILE A 50 -0.29 -7.35 0.41
N PRO A 51 -0.85 -7.39 -0.81
CA PRO A 51 -0.06 -7.36 -2.04
C PRO A 51 0.55 -5.97 -2.27
N LYS A 52 1.81 -5.90 -2.67
CA LYS A 52 2.49 -4.60 -2.90
C LYS A 52 1.84 -3.78 -4.00
N TYR A 53 1.16 -4.40 -4.97
CA TYR A 53 0.49 -3.66 -6.05
C TYR A 53 -0.65 -2.75 -5.57
N VAL A 54 -1.20 -2.93 -4.36
CA VAL A 54 -2.20 -2.00 -3.82
C VAL A 54 -1.59 -0.82 -3.07
N ALA A 55 -0.27 -0.75 -2.94
CA ALA A 55 0.39 0.36 -2.29
C ALA A 55 0.45 1.60 -3.18
N ASP A 56 0.26 2.76 -2.57
CA ASP A 56 0.32 4.05 -3.24
C ASP A 56 1.71 4.70 -3.06
N ALA A 57 2.04 5.08 -1.83
CA ALA A 57 3.26 5.80 -1.50
C ALA A 57 3.61 5.71 -0.01
N TYR A 58 4.89 5.95 0.31
CA TYR A 58 5.34 6.22 1.66
C TYR A 58 5.50 7.73 1.89
N ASP A 59 4.85 8.30 2.91
CA ASP A 59 4.91 9.75 3.18
C ASP A 59 6.04 10.17 4.15
N GLY A 60 6.99 9.26 4.42
CA GLY A 60 8.02 9.44 5.45
C GLY A 60 7.62 8.93 6.84
N LYS A 61 6.34 8.59 7.06
CA LYS A 61 5.84 8.04 8.34
C LYS A 61 4.94 6.81 8.14
N VAL A 62 4.03 6.87 7.17
CA VAL A 62 2.99 5.90 6.88
C VAL A 62 3.07 5.46 5.42
N LEU A 63 2.92 4.15 5.20
CA LEU A 63 2.63 3.62 3.87
C LEU A 63 1.12 3.73 3.61
N TRP A 64 0.75 4.43 2.54
CA TRP A 64 -0.63 4.55 2.10
C TRP A 64 -0.97 3.50 1.05
N LEU A 65 -2.16 2.91 1.16
CA LEU A 65 -2.72 2.02 0.15
C LEU A 65 -3.72 2.76 -0.73
N LEU A 66 -3.88 2.28 -1.96
CA LEU A 66 -4.81 2.80 -2.96
C LEU A 66 -6.26 2.45 -2.66
N VAL A 67 -6.50 1.40 -1.87
CA VAL A 67 -7.82 0.79 -1.64
C VAL A 67 -8.37 1.10 -0.24
N SER A 68 -9.68 0.95 -0.06
CA SER A 68 -10.37 1.21 1.20
C SER A 68 -10.27 0.02 2.18
N SER A 69 -10.64 0.25 3.43
CA SER A 69 -10.69 -0.83 4.43
C SER A 69 -11.70 -1.94 4.10
N ASP A 70 -12.80 -1.59 3.45
CA ASP A 70 -13.81 -2.55 2.97
C ASP A 70 -13.26 -3.40 1.80
N ASP A 71 -12.52 -2.78 0.88
CA ASP A 71 -11.84 -3.49 -0.22
C ASP A 71 -10.83 -4.50 0.32
N ILE A 72 -10.04 -4.11 1.34
CA ILE A 72 -9.09 -5.01 2.01
C ILE A 72 -9.80 -6.26 2.53
N ALA A 73 -10.88 -6.08 3.28
CA ALA A 73 -11.64 -7.17 3.89
C ALA A 73 -12.29 -8.11 2.87
N LYS A 74 -12.58 -7.60 1.66
CA LYS A 74 -13.27 -8.35 0.61
C LYS A 74 -12.33 -9.11 -0.33
N GLY A 75 -11.07 -8.70 -0.49
CA GLY A 75 -10.23 -9.34 -1.52
C GLY A 75 -8.73 -9.05 -1.54
N TYR A 76 -8.18 -8.23 -0.64
CA TYR A 76 -6.74 -7.90 -0.67
C TYR A 76 -5.99 -8.27 0.62
N SER A 77 -6.61 -9.06 1.50
CA SER A 77 -5.96 -9.61 2.69
C SER A 77 -5.98 -11.13 2.69
N TYR A 78 -4.83 -11.74 2.99
CA TYR A 78 -4.69 -13.20 3.02
C TYR A 78 -4.11 -13.67 4.36
N THR A 79 -4.58 -14.80 4.87
CA THR A 79 -4.05 -15.41 6.10
C THR A 79 -2.69 -16.08 5.90
N THR A 80 -2.42 -16.54 4.66
CA THR A 80 -1.13 -17.08 4.21
C THR A 80 -0.69 -16.33 2.96
N GLN A 81 0.63 -16.28 2.70
CA GLN A 81 1.14 -15.64 1.49
C GLN A 81 0.71 -16.47 0.27
N PRO A 82 -0.01 -15.88 -0.70
CA PRO A 82 -0.34 -16.56 -1.95
C PRO A 82 0.89 -16.84 -2.82
N ALA A 83 0.74 -17.78 -3.75
CA ALA A 83 1.77 -18.08 -4.75
C ALA A 83 1.91 -16.93 -5.76
N ARG A 84 3.11 -16.81 -6.36
CA ARG A 84 3.43 -15.74 -7.32
C ARG A 84 2.50 -15.74 -8.54
N GLU A 85 2.08 -16.91 -9.01
CA GLU A 85 1.16 -17.01 -10.16
C GLU A 85 -0.22 -16.43 -9.83
N GLN A 86 -0.67 -16.56 -8.57
CA GLN A 86 -1.90 -15.94 -8.12
C GLN A 86 -1.72 -14.42 -8.02
N TYR A 87 -0.62 -13.97 -7.42
CA TYR A 87 -0.28 -12.54 -7.35
C TYR A 87 -0.30 -11.88 -8.74
N MET A 88 0.35 -12.48 -9.73
CA MET A 88 0.38 -11.94 -11.10
C MET A 88 -1.01 -11.83 -11.71
N ARG A 89 -1.86 -12.86 -11.58
CA ARG A 89 -3.24 -12.81 -12.11
C ARG A 89 -4.09 -11.73 -11.44
N GLU A 90 -3.99 -11.63 -10.13
CA GLU A 90 -4.72 -10.62 -9.36
C GLU A 90 -4.19 -9.22 -9.64
N PHE A 91 -2.88 -9.07 -9.88
CA PHE A 91 -2.30 -7.81 -10.29
C PHE A 91 -2.83 -7.34 -11.65
N GLU A 92 -2.88 -8.22 -12.66
CA GLU A 92 -3.48 -7.91 -13.97
C GLU A 92 -4.94 -7.45 -13.84
N THR A 93 -5.70 -8.12 -12.96
CA THR A 93 -7.09 -7.76 -12.67
C THR A 93 -7.16 -6.40 -11.97
N PHE A 94 -6.29 -6.17 -10.97
CA PHE A 94 -6.22 -4.93 -10.21
C PHE A 94 -5.91 -3.73 -11.12
N ARG A 95 -4.98 -3.86 -12.08
CA ARG A 95 -4.64 -2.80 -13.05
C ARG A 95 -5.84 -2.35 -13.88
N SER A 96 -6.82 -3.23 -14.08
CA SER A 96 -8.05 -2.91 -14.80
C SER A 96 -9.10 -2.20 -13.95
N THR A 97 -8.93 -2.14 -12.61
CA THR A 97 -9.82 -1.43 -11.70
C THR A 97 -9.58 0.08 -11.70
N PRO A 98 -10.53 0.91 -11.23
CA PRO A 98 -10.31 2.35 -11.08
C PRO A 98 -9.12 2.72 -10.19
N TYR A 99 -8.78 1.90 -9.20
CA TYR A 99 -7.60 2.10 -8.35
C TYR A 99 -6.32 1.82 -9.14
N GLY A 100 -6.25 0.67 -9.79
CA GLY A 100 -5.06 0.25 -10.54
C GLY A 100 -4.75 1.14 -11.75
N GLN A 101 -5.76 1.74 -12.37
CA GLN A 101 -5.59 2.71 -13.46
C GLN A 101 -5.02 4.07 -13.00
N LYS A 102 -5.18 4.41 -11.71
CA LYS A 102 -4.64 5.65 -11.11
C LYS A 102 -3.28 5.44 -10.45
N ALA A 103 -2.88 4.19 -10.25
CA ALA A 103 -1.64 3.83 -9.61
C ALA A 103 -0.42 4.21 -10.47
N THR A 104 0.67 4.57 -9.80
CA THR A 104 1.98 4.76 -10.45
C THR A 104 2.83 3.53 -10.15
N TYR A 105 3.01 2.65 -11.14
CA TYR A 105 3.87 1.46 -11.01
C TYR A 105 5.28 1.77 -11.49
N LEU A 106 6.24 1.73 -10.56
CA LEU A 106 7.65 1.88 -10.88
C LEU A 106 8.16 0.62 -11.60
N PRO A 107 9.14 0.74 -12.53
CA PRO A 107 9.78 -0.42 -13.14
C PRO A 107 10.40 -1.39 -12.12
N ASP A 108 10.83 -0.86 -10.98
CA ASP A 108 11.46 -1.58 -9.86
C ASP A 108 10.55 -1.69 -8.62
N PHE A 109 9.23 -1.61 -8.79
CA PHE A 109 8.28 -1.58 -7.67
C PHE A 109 8.33 -2.84 -6.76
N GLU A 110 8.87 -3.96 -7.26
CA GLU A 110 9.10 -5.15 -6.43
C GLU A 110 10.12 -4.84 -5.29
N GLN A 111 11.08 -3.95 -5.54
CA GLN A 111 12.16 -3.58 -4.63
C GLN A 111 11.92 -2.25 -3.92
N ASN A 112 11.32 -1.29 -4.62
CA ASN A 112 11.18 0.09 -4.16
C ASN A 112 9.72 0.55 -4.14
N ILE A 113 9.43 1.55 -3.32
CA ILE A 113 8.18 2.31 -3.36
C ILE A 113 8.47 3.80 -3.39
N ARG A 114 7.60 4.56 -4.04
CA ARG A 114 7.72 6.01 -4.12
C ARG A 114 7.58 6.64 -2.73
N VAL A 115 8.36 7.68 -2.51
CA VAL A 115 8.27 8.56 -1.35
C VAL A 115 7.60 9.85 -1.76
N THR A 116 6.64 10.31 -0.99
CA THR A 116 6.03 11.64 -1.13
C THR A 116 6.45 12.51 0.04
N GLU A 117 6.58 13.82 -0.19
CA GLU A 117 6.82 14.76 0.90
C GLU A 117 5.69 14.65 1.94
N GLU A 118 6.06 14.73 3.22
CA GLU A 118 5.13 14.67 4.34
C GLU A 118 3.95 15.60 4.06
N ARG A 119 2.71 15.09 4.16
CA ARG A 119 1.52 15.97 4.24
C ARG A 119 1.67 16.82 5.50
N ALA A 120 2.35 17.96 5.40
CA ALA A 120 2.33 19.00 6.39
C ALA A 120 0.88 19.52 6.47
N GLY A 121 0.13 19.00 7.44
CA GLY A 121 -1.15 19.54 7.89
C GLY A 121 -2.34 19.33 6.95
N ALA A 122 -3.05 18.22 7.13
CA ALA A 122 -4.48 18.17 6.84
C ALA A 122 -5.23 17.62 8.06
N GLN A 123 -5.36 18.44 9.10
CA GLN A 123 -6.53 18.30 9.97
C GLN A 123 -7.75 18.58 9.08
N GLY A 124 -8.52 17.54 8.78
CA GLY A 124 -9.85 17.68 8.18
C GLY A 124 -9.89 18.09 6.70
N ALA A 125 -9.32 17.29 5.80
CA ALA A 125 -9.83 17.21 4.43
C ALA A 125 -9.45 15.85 3.84
N GLY A 126 -10.47 15.13 3.35
CA GLY A 126 -10.28 13.91 2.60
C GLY A 126 -9.37 14.11 1.39
N TYR A 127 -8.93 12.99 0.86
CA TYR A 127 -8.19 12.85 -0.39
C TYR A 127 -8.74 13.79 -1.46
N LYS A 128 -8.01 14.85 -1.79
CA LYS A 128 -8.17 15.56 -3.05
C LYS A 128 -7.10 15.05 -4.00
N ASN A 129 -7.54 14.43 -5.08
CA ASN A 129 -6.64 14.08 -6.16
C ASN A 129 -6.15 15.39 -6.78
N ILE A 130 -4.89 15.43 -7.19
CA ILE A 130 -4.26 16.60 -7.82
C ILE A 130 -4.86 16.91 -9.22
N ARG A 131 -5.92 16.19 -9.61
CA ARG A 131 -6.73 16.38 -10.82
C ARG A 131 -8.06 17.11 -10.57
N ASP A 132 -8.40 17.43 -9.32
CA ASP A 132 -9.62 18.18 -8.97
C ASP A 132 -9.34 19.70 -8.86
N LEU A 133 -8.34 20.20 -9.59
CA LEU A 133 -7.86 21.60 -9.58
C LEU A 133 -7.97 22.28 -10.96
N ASP A 134 -8.93 21.87 -11.78
CA ASP A 134 -9.38 22.63 -12.97
C ASP A 134 -10.89 22.87 -12.91
#